data_AF-A0A094H0X9-F1
#
_entry.id   AF-A0A094H0X9-F1
#
_cell.length_a   1.000
_cell.length_b   1.000
_cell.length_c   1.000
_cell.angle_alpha   90.00
_cell.angle_beta   90.00
_cell.angle_gamma   90.00
#
_symmetry.space_group_name_H-M   'P 1'
#
loop_
_entity.id
_entity.type
_entity.pdbx_description
1 polymer ?
#
loop_
_entity_poly.entity_id
_entity_poly.type
_entity_poly.pdbx_seq_one_letter_code
_entity_poly.pdbx_strand_id
1 'polypeptide(L)'
;MSSSFDISERLRIQGDDGPNAQMRARATQHQQHFTDSASSERIFCTLNGPLSTSIWVLDKRDNPTSIEPYLQLTAEGTSTWHAISQTPMTKPPVPSILVRVHALEYWEDEWLLCHRGHSEPNWQLTADPQYGMLPGYGERPCLLRCCGTDRPRGKTARLVVKPLKGRDFVSVHDYLTTVHPWLMSFRGDILEYMGLWKGKPAEEESVLMLSNFVGPLVVLGQTRGVRSWSERLRVISNLIDAVLGQQDTLRQGNLHSCVGKCQCNVLTGGAEMSSGWK
;
A
#
# COMPACT_ATOMS: atom_id res chain seq x y z
N MET A 1 37.40 -1.50 36.09
CA MET A 1 37.78 -2.92 36.08
C MET A 1 36.57 -3.72 35.63
N SER A 2 36.74 -4.43 34.52
CA SER A 2 35.71 -5.11 33.74
C SER A 2 35.25 -6.42 34.38
N SER A 3 33.99 -6.78 34.13
CA SER A 3 33.48 -8.16 34.07
C SER A 3 32.05 -8.08 33.49
N SER A 4 31.87 -8.04 32.18
CA SER A 4 31.70 -9.21 31.30
C SER A 4 30.73 -10.25 31.87
N PHE A 5 29.48 -10.20 31.43
CA PHE A 5 28.62 -11.38 31.28
C PHE A 5 27.83 -11.22 29.99
N ASP A 6 28.43 -11.77 28.94
CA ASP A 6 27.89 -11.95 27.60
C ASP A 6 26.85 -13.07 27.64
N ILE A 7 25.60 -12.76 27.26
CA ILE A 7 24.48 -13.72 27.21
C ILE A 7 24.33 -14.27 25.77
N SER A 8 25.34 -14.09 24.91
CA SER A 8 25.35 -14.64 23.54
C SER A 8 25.63 -16.14 23.46
N GLU A 9 25.63 -16.87 24.58
CA GLU A 9 25.96 -18.29 24.60
C GLU A 9 24.83 -19.14 25.20
N ARG A 10 23.70 -19.23 24.50
CA ARG A 10 22.75 -20.36 24.61
C ARG A 10 21.71 -20.33 23.49
N LEU A 11 22.12 -20.79 22.31
CA LEU A 11 21.32 -21.57 21.33
C LEU A 11 22.19 -21.80 20.08
N ARG A 12 23.28 -22.57 20.24
CA ARG A 12 23.94 -23.23 19.11
C ARG A 12 23.05 -24.41 18.70
N ILE A 13 22.16 -24.19 17.73
CA ILE A 13 21.55 -25.30 16.99
C ILE A 13 22.58 -25.71 15.94
N GLN A 14 23.13 -26.92 16.12
CA GLN A 14 24.00 -27.59 15.15
C GLN A 14 23.33 -27.60 13.77
N GLY A 15 24.09 -27.13 12.77
CA GLY A 15 23.72 -27.23 11.37
C GLY A 15 23.65 -28.69 10.95
N ASP A 16 22.44 -29.13 10.63
CA ASP A 16 22.22 -30.32 9.84
C ASP A 16 22.44 -29.95 8.37
N ASP A 17 23.69 -30.10 7.89
CA ASP A 17 24.09 -29.97 6.48
C ASP A 17 23.55 -31.16 5.67
N GLY A 18 22.22 -31.33 5.70
CA GLY A 18 21.51 -32.30 4.88
C GLY A 18 21.36 -31.82 3.42
N PRO A 19 21.00 -32.72 2.49
CA PRO A 19 20.77 -32.41 1.07
C PRO A 19 19.72 -31.31 0.81
N ASN A 20 18.98 -30.92 1.86
CA ASN A 20 18.02 -29.81 1.87
C ASN A 20 18.69 -28.42 1.96
N ALA A 21 19.88 -28.30 2.57
CA ALA A 21 20.65 -27.05 2.62
C ALA A 21 21.26 -26.71 1.26
N GLN A 22 21.80 -27.70 0.55
CA GLN A 22 22.24 -27.53 -0.85
C GLN A 22 21.08 -27.31 -1.81
N MET A 23 19.91 -27.92 -1.60
CA MET A 23 18.71 -27.59 -2.39
C MET A 23 18.19 -26.18 -2.10
N ARG A 24 18.20 -25.70 -0.85
CA ARG A 24 17.86 -24.30 -0.52
C ARG A 24 18.89 -23.32 -1.06
N ALA A 25 20.18 -23.65 -1.02
CA ALA A 25 21.25 -22.86 -1.61
C ALA A 25 21.14 -22.79 -3.14
N ARG A 26 20.82 -23.91 -3.81
CA ARG A 26 20.54 -23.93 -5.27
C ARG A 26 19.25 -23.23 -5.64
N ALA A 27 18.22 -23.28 -4.78
CA ALA A 27 16.97 -22.55 -4.96
C ALA A 27 17.13 -21.04 -4.77
N THR A 28 18.02 -20.60 -3.87
CA THR A 28 18.40 -19.18 -3.73
C THR A 28 19.37 -18.72 -4.82
N GLN A 29 20.21 -19.60 -5.36
CA GLN A 29 21.16 -19.28 -6.44
C GLN A 29 20.49 -18.99 -7.80
N HIS A 30 19.23 -19.38 -7.99
CA HIS A 30 18.45 -19.12 -9.21
C HIS A 30 17.34 -18.07 -9.05
N GLN A 31 17.22 -17.44 -7.87
CA GLN A 31 16.26 -16.36 -7.70
C GLN A 31 16.84 -15.12 -8.34
N GLN A 32 16.59 -14.94 -9.65
CA GLN A 32 16.90 -13.70 -10.34
C GLN A 32 16.27 -12.56 -9.53
N HIS A 33 17.13 -11.70 -8.98
CA HIS A 33 16.68 -10.52 -8.26
C HIS A 33 16.15 -9.52 -9.30
N PHE A 34 14.83 -9.33 -9.30
CA PHE A 34 14.18 -8.29 -10.07
C PHE A 34 14.08 -7.02 -9.24
N THR A 35 14.35 -5.88 -9.85
CA THR A 35 14.12 -4.55 -9.26
C THR A 35 13.34 -3.69 -10.21
N ASP A 36 12.81 -2.57 -9.71
CA ASP A 36 12.30 -1.49 -10.56
C ASP A 36 13.41 -1.07 -11.55
N SER A 37 13.03 -0.70 -12.77
CA SER A 37 13.95 -0.06 -13.71
C SER A 37 14.16 1.40 -13.32
N ALA A 38 15.26 2.01 -13.75
CA ALA A 38 15.50 3.44 -13.50
C ALA A 38 14.36 4.34 -14.03
N SER A 39 13.62 3.88 -15.04
CA SER A 39 12.43 4.57 -15.53
C SER A 39 11.22 4.37 -14.65
N SER A 40 10.95 3.15 -14.17
CA SER A 40 9.76 2.89 -13.35
C SER A 40 9.85 3.47 -11.94
N GLU A 41 11.06 3.61 -11.41
CA GLU A 41 11.31 4.32 -10.14
C GLU A 41 10.89 5.80 -10.15
N ARG A 42 10.82 6.40 -11.33
CA ARG A 42 10.42 7.80 -11.53
C ARG A 42 8.91 7.98 -11.66
N ILE A 43 8.15 6.90 -11.78
CA ILE A 43 6.71 6.97 -11.97
C ILE A 43 6.05 7.33 -10.64
N PHE A 44 5.20 8.36 -10.68
CA PHE A 44 4.25 8.66 -9.64
C PHE A 44 2.83 8.50 -10.21
N CYS A 45 2.04 7.64 -9.61
CA CYS A 45 0.73 7.26 -10.12
C CYS A 45 -0.33 7.40 -9.02
N THR A 46 -1.44 8.06 -9.35
CA THR A 46 -2.61 8.17 -8.48
C THR A 46 -3.78 7.33 -9.01
N LEU A 47 -4.66 6.88 -8.12
CA LEU A 47 -5.94 6.24 -8.48
C LEU A 47 -7.08 7.25 -8.31
N ASN A 48 -6.94 8.40 -8.98
CA ASN A 48 -7.93 9.46 -8.98
C ASN A 48 -8.06 10.03 -10.40
N GLY A 49 -9.05 9.53 -11.15
CA GLY A 49 -9.29 9.90 -12.54
C GLY A 49 -8.68 8.93 -13.56
N PRO A 50 -8.73 9.29 -14.86
CA PRO A 50 -8.20 8.47 -15.95
C PRO A 50 -6.66 8.53 -16.05
N LEU A 51 -6.09 7.51 -16.70
CA LEU A 51 -4.64 7.38 -16.90
C LEU A 51 -3.96 8.64 -17.46
N SER A 52 -4.64 9.37 -18.35
CA SER A 52 -4.12 10.59 -18.98
C SER A 52 -3.80 11.72 -17.99
N THR A 53 -4.44 11.73 -16.82
CA THR A 53 -4.32 12.80 -15.82
C THR A 53 -3.74 12.33 -14.49
N SER A 54 -3.65 11.02 -14.28
CA SER A 54 -3.30 10.43 -12.98
C SER A 54 -1.86 9.92 -12.89
N ILE A 55 -1.05 10.12 -13.93
CA ILE A 55 0.33 9.62 -13.99
C ILE A 55 1.30 10.75 -14.29
N TRP A 56 2.35 10.79 -13.49
CA TRP A 56 3.40 11.79 -13.50
C TRP A 56 4.77 11.13 -13.49
N VAL A 57 5.76 11.82 -14.05
CA VAL A 57 7.14 11.36 -14.10
C VAL A 57 8.01 12.37 -13.35
N LEU A 58 8.70 11.88 -12.34
CA LEU A 58 9.63 12.66 -11.52
C LEU A 58 11.01 12.72 -12.20
N ASP A 59 11.84 13.72 -11.94
CA ASP A 59 13.27 13.67 -12.32
C ASP A 59 14.03 12.59 -11.53
N LYS A 60 13.73 12.46 -10.24
CA LYS A 60 14.34 11.50 -9.32
C LYS A 60 13.28 10.86 -8.43
N ARG A 61 13.54 9.63 -7.97
CA ARG A 61 12.66 8.91 -7.06
C ARG A 61 12.48 9.68 -5.74
N ASP A 62 13.53 9.79 -4.93
CA ASP A 62 13.39 10.16 -3.52
C ASP A 62 13.32 11.66 -3.25
N ASN A 63 14.10 12.46 -3.98
CA ASN A 63 14.18 13.91 -3.83
C ASN A 63 13.91 14.59 -5.18
N PRO A 64 12.64 14.54 -5.65
CA PRO A 64 12.30 15.12 -6.93
C PRO A 64 12.38 16.65 -6.89
N THR A 65 12.92 17.24 -7.94
CA THR A 65 12.98 18.70 -8.12
C THR A 65 12.10 19.19 -9.27
N SER A 66 11.66 18.28 -10.14
CA SER A 66 10.72 18.56 -11.22
C SER A 66 9.78 17.38 -11.46
N ILE A 67 8.62 17.68 -12.03
CA ILE A 67 7.63 16.69 -12.44
C ILE A 67 7.08 17.04 -13.81
N GLU A 68 6.76 16.03 -14.59
CA GLU A 68 6.13 16.17 -15.89
C GLU A 68 4.96 15.20 -16.04
N PRO A 69 3.87 15.59 -16.74
CA PRO A 69 2.77 14.68 -16.99
C PRO A 69 3.22 13.53 -17.91
N TYR A 70 2.72 12.32 -17.64
CA TYR A 70 3.06 11.16 -18.46
C TYR A 70 2.49 11.24 -19.88
N LEU A 71 1.32 11.84 -20.05
CA LEU A 71 0.78 12.24 -21.34
C LEU A 71 1.16 13.71 -21.59
N GLN A 72 1.99 13.95 -22.59
CA GLN A 72 2.50 15.28 -22.94
C GLN A 72 1.68 15.85 -24.10
N LEU A 73 1.35 17.13 -24.03
CA LEU A 73 0.73 17.89 -25.12
C LEU A 73 1.85 18.53 -25.95
N THR A 74 1.90 18.25 -27.25
CA THR A 74 2.83 18.90 -28.16
C THR A 74 2.34 20.31 -28.50
N ALA A 75 3.25 21.17 -28.95
CA ALA A 75 2.93 22.53 -29.40
C ALA A 75 1.89 22.57 -30.54
N GLU A 76 1.74 21.44 -31.25
CA GLU A 76 0.80 21.23 -32.36
C GLU A 76 -0.58 20.74 -31.88
N GLY A 77 -0.81 20.67 -30.56
CA GLY A 77 -2.06 20.19 -29.97
C GLY A 77 -2.26 18.67 -30.02
N THR A 78 -1.22 17.91 -30.39
CA THR A 78 -1.27 16.44 -30.42
C THR A 78 -0.76 15.88 -29.08
N SER A 79 -1.35 14.78 -28.59
CA SER A 79 -0.89 14.14 -27.37
C SER A 79 0.14 13.05 -27.65
N THR A 80 1.28 13.06 -26.96
CA THR A 80 2.31 12.03 -27.04
C THR A 80 2.64 11.46 -25.67
N TRP A 81 2.92 10.16 -25.59
CA TRP A 81 3.37 9.54 -24.34
C TRP A 81 4.82 9.91 -24.07
N HIS A 82 5.15 10.11 -22.79
CA HIS A 82 6.51 10.34 -22.35
C HIS A 82 7.47 9.25 -22.86
N ALA A 83 8.71 9.61 -23.19
CA ALA A 83 9.76 8.69 -23.63
C ALA A 83 9.96 7.43 -22.77
N ILE A 84 9.69 7.49 -21.44
CA ILE A 84 9.81 6.31 -20.56
C ILE A 84 8.76 5.23 -20.86
N SER A 85 7.69 5.56 -21.60
CA SER A 85 6.62 4.63 -21.97
C SER A 85 7.13 3.37 -22.70
N GLN A 86 8.23 3.52 -23.44
CA GLN A 86 8.83 2.44 -24.23
C GLN A 86 9.92 1.66 -23.48
N THR A 87 10.32 2.10 -22.27
CA THR A 87 11.39 1.45 -21.53
C THR A 87 10.88 0.25 -20.73
N PRO A 88 11.75 -0.71 -20.37
CA PRO A 88 11.37 -1.86 -19.55
C PRO A 88 10.83 -1.45 -18.18
N MET A 89 9.81 -2.16 -17.70
CA MET A 89 9.25 -1.94 -16.37
C MET A 89 10.20 -2.38 -15.24
N THR A 90 11.01 -3.42 -15.48
CA THR A 90 11.90 -4.05 -14.48
C THR A 90 13.33 -4.15 -14.97
N LYS A 91 14.24 -4.39 -14.04
CA LYS A 91 15.63 -4.79 -14.30
C LYS A 91 15.91 -6.16 -13.65
N PRO A 92 16.31 -7.19 -14.42
CA PRO A 92 16.33 -7.23 -15.89
C PRO A 92 14.90 -7.15 -16.50
N PRO A 93 14.76 -6.85 -17.81
CA PRO A 93 13.46 -6.88 -18.49
C PRO A 93 12.84 -8.28 -18.48
N VAL A 94 11.51 -8.35 -18.34
CA VAL A 94 10.76 -9.62 -18.26
C VAL A 94 9.60 -9.66 -19.26
N PRO A 95 9.24 -10.84 -19.78
CA PRO A 95 8.14 -11.01 -20.74
C PRO A 95 6.75 -11.02 -20.08
N SER A 96 6.68 -11.03 -18.75
CA SER A 96 5.41 -10.99 -18.02
C SER A 96 5.60 -10.54 -16.58
N ILE A 97 4.63 -9.83 -16.03
CA ILE A 97 4.61 -9.41 -14.62
C ILE A 97 3.30 -9.86 -13.96
N LEU A 98 3.39 -10.58 -12.84
CA LEU A 98 2.23 -10.89 -12.00
C LEU A 98 2.09 -9.82 -10.92
N VAL A 99 1.02 -9.04 -11.03
CA VAL A 99 0.65 -8.00 -10.06
C VAL A 99 -0.24 -8.61 -8.97
N ARG A 100 0.10 -8.34 -7.72
CA ARG A 100 -0.68 -8.68 -6.53
C ARG A 100 -0.86 -7.43 -5.68
N VAL A 101 -2.08 -7.15 -5.26
CA VAL A 101 -2.37 -5.97 -4.42
C VAL A 101 -2.26 -6.38 -2.96
N HIS A 102 -1.28 -5.82 -2.25
CA HIS A 102 -1.02 -6.17 -0.85
C HIS A 102 -2.26 -5.98 0.02
N ALA A 103 -2.93 -4.82 -0.11
CA ALA A 103 -4.14 -4.50 0.63
C ALA A 103 -5.22 -5.58 0.51
N LEU A 104 -5.43 -6.11 -0.70
CA LEU A 104 -6.49 -7.07 -0.97
C LEU A 104 -6.07 -8.52 -0.69
N GLU A 105 -4.78 -8.83 -0.80
CA GLU A 105 -4.23 -10.16 -0.49
C GLU A 105 -4.24 -10.44 1.02
N TYR A 106 -4.00 -9.42 1.85
CA TYR A 106 -3.92 -9.54 3.31
C TYR A 106 -5.15 -9.02 4.05
N TRP A 107 -6.18 -8.55 3.34
CA TRP A 107 -7.35 -7.93 3.98
C TRP A 107 -8.01 -8.82 5.02
N GLU A 108 -8.22 -10.10 4.71
CA GLU A 108 -8.87 -11.04 5.64
C GLU A 108 -8.06 -11.22 6.93
N ASP A 109 -6.74 -11.37 6.80
CA ASP A 109 -5.83 -11.57 7.93
C ASP A 109 -5.76 -10.32 8.81
N GLU A 110 -5.60 -9.15 8.20
CA GLU A 110 -5.59 -7.86 8.88
C GLU A 110 -6.94 -7.59 9.56
N TRP A 111 -8.05 -7.93 8.91
CA TRP A 111 -9.39 -7.82 9.49
C TRP A 111 -9.52 -8.69 10.74
N LEU A 112 -9.08 -9.95 10.69
CA LEU A 112 -9.08 -10.82 11.87
C LEU A 112 -8.18 -10.28 12.98
N LEU A 113 -7.03 -9.70 12.62
CA LEU A 113 -6.09 -9.13 13.58
C LEU A 113 -6.69 -7.91 14.30
N CYS A 114 -7.32 -7.00 13.53
CA CYS A 114 -8.01 -5.82 14.03
C CYS A 114 -9.18 -6.17 14.97
N HIS A 115 -9.83 -7.32 14.76
CA HIS A 115 -11.00 -7.75 15.54
C HIS A 115 -10.68 -8.81 16.60
N ARG A 116 -9.41 -9.20 16.78
CA ARG A 116 -9.00 -10.26 17.72
C ARG A 116 -9.51 -10.01 19.14
N GLY A 117 -9.39 -8.77 19.63
CA GLY A 117 -9.77 -8.39 21.00
C GLY A 117 -11.29 -8.34 21.25
N HIS A 118 -12.12 -8.35 20.20
CA HIS A 118 -13.58 -8.26 20.33
C HIS A 118 -14.24 -9.61 20.65
N SER A 119 -13.43 -10.66 20.78
CA SER A 119 -13.87 -12.01 21.12
C SER A 119 -13.71 -12.35 22.60
N GLU A 120 -13.10 -11.46 23.39
CA GLU A 120 -12.81 -11.68 24.81
C GLU A 120 -13.95 -11.20 25.73
N PRO A 121 -14.27 -11.92 26.83
CA PRO A 121 -15.41 -11.61 27.71
C PRO A 121 -15.35 -10.22 28.38
N ASN A 122 -14.17 -9.61 28.43
CA ASN A 122 -13.92 -8.35 29.13
C ASN A 122 -13.88 -7.14 28.19
N TRP A 123 -14.03 -7.33 26.88
CA TRP A 123 -14.11 -6.24 25.93
C TRP A 123 -15.52 -5.64 25.91
N GLN A 124 -15.61 -4.32 25.79
CA GLN A 124 -16.88 -3.60 25.89
C GLN A 124 -17.91 -4.15 24.90
N LEU A 125 -19.15 -4.34 25.40
CA LEU A 125 -20.38 -4.85 24.76
C LEU A 125 -20.83 -4.13 23.47
N THR A 126 -19.98 -3.32 22.83
CA THR A 126 -20.29 -2.56 21.62
C THR A 126 -19.99 -3.31 20.33
N ALA A 127 -19.10 -4.31 20.37
CA ALA A 127 -18.89 -5.20 19.23
C ALA A 127 -19.91 -6.34 19.27
N ASP A 128 -20.66 -6.54 18.18
CA ASP A 128 -21.56 -7.69 17.98
C ASP A 128 -20.87 -8.71 17.05
N PRO A 129 -19.95 -9.56 17.55
CA PRO A 129 -19.27 -10.55 16.73
C PRO A 129 -20.21 -11.69 16.37
N GLN A 130 -20.34 -11.98 15.08
CA GLN A 130 -21.15 -13.09 14.60
C GLN A 130 -20.24 -14.20 14.11
N TYR A 131 -20.43 -15.40 14.67
CA TYR A 131 -19.68 -16.60 14.33
C TYR A 131 -20.53 -17.55 13.50
N GLY A 132 -19.89 -18.30 12.62
CA GLY A 132 -20.54 -19.36 11.87
C GLY A 132 -19.54 -20.22 11.10
N MET A 133 -20.09 -21.13 10.32
CA MET A 133 -19.30 -22.13 9.61
C MET A 133 -18.75 -21.57 8.31
N LEU A 134 -17.43 -21.66 8.12
CA LEU A 134 -16.79 -21.26 6.87
C LEU A 134 -16.33 -22.48 6.07
N PRO A 135 -16.65 -22.54 4.75
CA PRO A 135 -16.09 -23.55 3.87
C PRO A 135 -14.55 -23.53 3.92
N GLY A 136 -13.95 -24.71 4.07
CA GLY A 136 -12.49 -24.89 4.13
C GLY A 136 -11.85 -24.73 5.51
N TYR A 137 -12.62 -24.39 6.55
CA TYR A 137 -12.12 -24.20 7.93
C TYR A 137 -12.57 -25.31 8.90
N GLY A 138 -13.16 -26.39 8.38
CA GLY A 138 -13.64 -27.52 9.17
C GLY A 138 -14.86 -27.17 10.03
N GLU A 139 -15.06 -27.93 11.11
CA GLU A 139 -16.22 -27.79 12.01
C GLU A 139 -16.08 -26.69 13.07
N ARG A 140 -15.05 -25.84 12.97
CA ARG A 140 -14.82 -24.76 13.94
C ARG A 140 -15.60 -23.50 13.55
N PRO A 141 -16.42 -22.92 14.45
CA PRO A 141 -17.03 -21.62 14.23
C PRO A 141 -15.95 -20.57 13.99
N CYS A 142 -16.09 -19.82 12.90
CA CYS A 142 -15.21 -18.74 12.49
C CYS A 142 -15.93 -17.41 12.64
N LEU A 143 -15.18 -16.35 12.96
CA LEU A 143 -15.72 -14.99 12.97
C LEU A 143 -16.11 -14.61 11.53
N LEU A 144 -17.37 -14.25 11.32
CA LEU A 144 -17.97 -13.88 10.04
C LEU A 144 -18.21 -12.38 9.92
N ARG A 145 -18.56 -11.72 11.02
CA ARG A 145 -18.89 -10.29 11.08
C ARG A 145 -18.46 -9.72 12.42
N CYS A 146 -18.01 -8.48 12.44
CA CYS A 146 -17.68 -7.75 13.66
C CYS A 146 -17.69 -6.24 13.37
N CYS A 147 -18.02 -5.42 14.38
CA CYS A 147 -18.04 -3.95 14.26
C CYS A 147 -18.86 -3.43 13.07
N GLY A 148 -19.94 -4.13 12.71
CA GLY A 148 -20.79 -3.77 11.58
C GLY A 148 -20.20 -4.06 10.20
N THR A 149 -19.06 -4.75 10.12
CA THR A 149 -18.39 -5.13 8.87
C THR A 149 -18.33 -6.65 8.72
N ASP A 150 -18.54 -7.13 7.49
CA ASP A 150 -18.39 -8.54 7.16
C ASP A 150 -16.91 -8.87 6.95
N ARG A 151 -16.53 -10.11 7.30
CA ARG A 151 -15.19 -10.63 7.03
C ARG A 151 -14.93 -10.59 5.52
N PRO A 152 -13.88 -9.90 5.06
CA PRO A 152 -13.64 -9.66 3.64
C PRO A 152 -13.10 -10.92 2.97
N ARG A 153 -14.00 -11.74 2.42
CA ARG A 153 -13.66 -13.03 1.79
C ARG A 153 -13.50 -12.90 0.29
N GLY A 154 -12.51 -13.63 -0.26
CA GLY A 154 -12.31 -13.73 -1.71
C GLY A 154 -11.88 -12.43 -2.38
N LYS A 155 -11.30 -11.49 -1.63
CA LYS A 155 -10.88 -10.18 -2.14
C LYS A 155 -9.53 -10.20 -2.86
N THR A 156 -8.79 -11.31 -2.82
CA THR A 156 -7.49 -11.44 -3.47
C THR A 156 -7.56 -11.06 -4.95
N ALA A 157 -6.83 -10.01 -5.34
CA ALA A 157 -6.77 -9.52 -6.71
C ALA A 157 -5.39 -9.80 -7.33
N ARG A 158 -5.40 -10.49 -8.47
CA ARG A 158 -4.18 -10.83 -9.24
C ARG A 158 -4.37 -10.54 -10.72
N LEU A 159 -3.33 -9.99 -11.35
CA LEU A 159 -3.34 -9.64 -12.77
C LEU A 159 -2.00 -10.00 -13.41
N VAL A 160 -2.03 -10.66 -14.57
CA VAL A 160 -0.82 -10.90 -15.37
C VAL A 160 -0.76 -9.87 -16.48
N VAL A 161 0.29 -9.05 -16.46
CA VAL A 161 0.62 -8.11 -17.51
C VAL A 161 1.54 -8.78 -18.52
N LYS A 162 1.22 -8.63 -19.80
CA LYS A 162 2.03 -9.12 -20.93
C LYS A 162 2.40 -7.94 -21.84
N PRO A 163 3.54 -8.03 -22.55
CA PRO A 163 3.91 -7.03 -23.53
C PRO A 163 2.88 -6.91 -24.65
N LEU A 164 2.78 -5.71 -25.22
CA LEU A 164 2.09 -5.53 -26.50
C LEU A 164 2.76 -6.39 -27.59
N LYS A 165 1.95 -6.81 -28.58
CA LYS A 165 2.40 -7.69 -29.65
C LYS A 165 3.64 -7.10 -30.35
N GLY A 166 4.69 -7.90 -30.48
CA GLY A 166 5.95 -7.50 -31.11
C GLY A 166 7.03 -6.97 -30.15
N ARG A 167 6.79 -7.00 -28.83
CA ARG A 167 7.82 -6.74 -27.81
C ARG A 167 8.14 -8.00 -27.01
N ASP A 168 9.40 -8.09 -26.60
CA ASP A 168 9.92 -9.21 -25.80
C ASP A 168 9.80 -8.98 -24.28
N PHE A 169 9.51 -7.75 -23.86
CA PHE A 169 9.44 -7.36 -22.46
C PHE A 169 8.26 -6.41 -22.18
N VAL A 170 7.75 -6.47 -20.95
CA VAL A 170 6.72 -5.55 -20.45
C VAL A 170 7.31 -4.15 -20.31
N SER A 171 6.79 -3.20 -21.10
CA SER A 171 7.18 -1.80 -20.97
C SER A 171 6.44 -1.10 -19.82
N VAL A 172 6.91 0.09 -19.45
CA VAL A 172 6.19 0.99 -18.54
C VAL A 172 4.76 1.24 -19.02
N HIS A 173 4.57 1.48 -20.31
CA HIS A 173 3.25 1.72 -20.88
C HIS A 173 2.34 0.49 -20.80
N ASP A 174 2.86 -0.69 -21.12
CA ASP A 174 2.10 -1.95 -21.06
C ASP A 174 1.62 -2.20 -19.62
N TYR A 175 2.48 -1.95 -18.64
CA TYR A 175 2.14 -2.05 -17.23
C TYR A 175 1.08 -1.04 -16.82
N LEU A 176 1.32 0.26 -17.02
CA LEU A 176 0.43 1.31 -16.52
C LEU A 176 -0.96 1.25 -17.15
N THR A 177 -1.05 1.02 -18.47
CA THR A 177 -2.33 0.94 -19.17
C THR A 177 -3.16 -0.29 -18.82
N THR A 178 -2.52 -1.36 -18.35
CA THR A 178 -3.22 -2.56 -17.88
C THR A 178 -3.59 -2.43 -16.40
N VAL A 179 -2.66 -1.97 -15.57
CA VAL A 179 -2.75 -2.01 -14.10
C VAL A 179 -3.59 -0.86 -13.55
N HIS A 180 -3.45 0.36 -14.08
CA HIS A 180 -4.18 1.52 -13.56
C HIS A 180 -5.72 1.35 -13.63
N PRO A 181 -6.34 1.07 -14.78
CA PRO A 181 -7.80 0.88 -14.85
C PRO A 181 -8.27 -0.35 -14.05
N TRP A 182 -7.44 -1.40 -13.99
CA TRP A 182 -7.72 -2.57 -13.15
C TRP A 182 -7.72 -2.21 -11.66
N LEU A 183 -6.78 -1.41 -11.16
CA LEU A 183 -6.80 -0.95 -9.77
C LEU A 183 -7.96 -0.01 -9.48
N MET A 184 -8.33 0.83 -10.44
CA MET A 184 -9.51 1.68 -10.32
C MET A 184 -10.80 0.86 -10.07
N SER A 185 -10.92 -0.35 -10.61
CA SER A 185 -12.07 -1.21 -10.32
C SER A 185 -12.11 -1.75 -8.88
N PHE A 186 -10.99 -1.70 -8.14
CA PHE A 186 -10.91 -2.10 -6.73
C PHE A 186 -10.78 -0.90 -5.78
N ARG A 187 -10.96 0.33 -6.27
CA ARG A 187 -10.72 1.53 -5.46
C ARG A 187 -11.54 1.53 -4.17
N GLY A 188 -12.81 1.15 -4.22
CA GLY A 188 -13.69 1.05 -3.03
C GLY A 188 -13.17 0.04 -2.01
N ASP A 189 -12.86 -1.18 -2.46
CA ASP A 189 -12.27 -2.23 -1.63
C ASP A 189 -10.95 -1.79 -0.97
N ILE A 190 -10.10 -1.07 -1.71
CA ILE A 190 -8.84 -0.53 -1.16
C ILE A 190 -9.15 0.52 -0.08
N LEU A 191 -10.10 1.43 -0.31
CA LEU A 191 -10.48 2.44 0.70
C LEU A 191 -11.05 1.80 1.98
N GLU A 192 -11.82 0.72 1.85
CA GLU A 192 -12.32 -0.04 2.99
C GLU A 192 -11.16 -0.68 3.78
N TYR A 193 -10.22 -1.35 3.10
CA TYR A 193 -9.01 -1.88 3.73
C TYR A 193 -8.22 -0.80 4.47
N MET A 194 -8.00 0.36 3.84
CA MET A 194 -7.26 1.47 4.44
C MET A 194 -7.97 2.08 5.66
N GLY A 195 -9.28 1.93 5.73
CA GLY A 195 -10.12 2.36 6.84
C GLY A 195 -10.20 1.39 8.01
N LEU A 196 -9.70 0.16 7.85
CA LEU A 196 -9.92 -0.95 8.78
C LEU A 196 -9.60 -0.58 10.24
N TRP A 197 -8.37 -0.12 10.49
CA TRP A 197 -7.90 0.23 11.84
C TRP A 197 -8.53 1.53 12.40
N LYS A 198 -9.25 2.29 11.56
CA LYS A 198 -9.96 3.51 11.97
C LYS A 198 -11.44 3.24 12.26
N GLY A 199 -11.93 2.01 12.02
CA GLY A 199 -13.34 1.63 12.21
C GLY A 199 -14.31 2.27 11.20
N LYS A 200 -13.80 2.91 10.15
CA LYS A 200 -14.59 3.47 9.05
C LYS A 200 -13.75 3.49 7.78
N PRO A 201 -14.35 3.31 6.58
CA PRO A 201 -13.63 3.41 5.32
C PRO A 201 -12.83 4.71 5.22
N ALA A 202 -11.71 4.67 4.49
CA ALA A 202 -11.04 5.90 4.08
C ALA A 202 -12.00 6.75 3.25
N GLU A 203 -11.87 8.07 3.35
CA GLU A 203 -12.76 9.02 2.66
C GLU A 203 -12.72 8.78 1.15
N GLU A 204 -13.87 8.84 0.48
CA GLU A 204 -13.95 8.61 -0.96
C GLU A 204 -13.11 9.63 -1.76
N GLU A 205 -12.94 10.84 -1.23
CA GLU A 205 -12.08 11.88 -1.81
C GLU A 205 -10.57 11.62 -1.60
N SER A 206 -10.21 10.54 -0.91
CA SER A 206 -8.81 10.24 -0.64
C SER A 206 -8.04 9.97 -1.92
N VAL A 207 -6.89 10.61 -2.09
CA VAL A 207 -6.00 10.31 -3.22
C VAL A 207 -5.23 9.04 -2.87
N LEU A 208 -5.38 8.01 -3.70
CA LEU A 208 -4.59 6.79 -3.57
C LEU A 208 -3.36 6.85 -4.47
N MET A 209 -2.22 6.36 -4.00
CA MET A 209 -0.93 6.43 -4.68
C MET A 209 -0.24 5.06 -4.72
N LEU A 210 0.42 4.75 -5.82
CA LEU A 210 1.25 3.55 -5.94
C LEU A 210 2.66 3.84 -5.43
N SER A 211 3.19 3.02 -4.50
CA SER A 211 4.49 3.30 -3.86
C SER A 211 5.66 2.42 -4.34
N ASN A 212 5.36 1.27 -4.95
CA ASN A 212 6.34 0.35 -5.53
C ASN A 212 5.74 -0.40 -6.72
N PHE A 213 6.58 -0.89 -7.65
CA PHE A 213 6.11 -1.67 -8.81
C PHE A 213 6.68 -3.08 -8.88
N VAL A 214 7.82 -3.32 -8.23
CA VAL A 214 8.33 -4.65 -7.94
C VAL A 214 7.99 -5.08 -6.51
N GLY A 215 7.58 -6.33 -6.35
CA GLY A 215 7.05 -6.88 -5.10
C GLY A 215 5.53 -6.77 -5.01
N PRO A 216 4.93 -7.04 -3.84
CA PRO A 216 3.51 -6.78 -3.61
C PRO A 216 3.21 -5.29 -3.83
N LEU A 217 2.25 -4.98 -4.69
CA LEU A 217 1.89 -3.60 -4.98
C LEU A 217 1.23 -2.98 -3.75
N VAL A 218 1.87 -1.95 -3.20
CA VAL A 218 1.37 -1.19 -2.06
C VAL A 218 0.65 0.05 -2.56
N VAL A 219 -0.59 0.22 -2.09
CA VAL A 219 -1.40 1.41 -2.33
C VAL A 219 -1.47 2.20 -1.03
N LEU A 220 -1.03 3.46 -1.10
CA LEU A 220 -1.08 4.41 0.00
C LEU A 220 -2.26 5.36 -0.22
N GLY A 221 -2.83 5.90 0.84
CA GLY A 221 -3.99 6.78 0.78
C GLY A 221 -3.70 8.10 1.48
N GLN A 222 -4.32 9.15 0.96
CA GLN A 222 -4.15 10.53 1.39
C GLN A 222 -5.51 11.19 1.58
N THR A 223 -5.75 11.79 2.74
CA THR A 223 -6.86 12.74 2.93
C THR A 223 -6.38 14.17 2.66
N ARG A 224 -7.13 14.95 1.87
CA ARG A 224 -6.80 16.35 1.57
C ARG A 224 -6.80 17.17 2.88
N GLY A 225 -5.80 18.03 3.08
CA GLY A 225 -5.72 18.94 4.24
C GLY A 225 -5.04 18.40 5.51
N VAL A 226 -4.51 17.17 5.52
CA VAL A 226 -3.76 16.63 6.68
C VAL A 226 -2.25 16.81 6.48
N ARG A 227 -1.54 17.27 7.52
CA ARG A 227 -0.08 17.53 7.52
C ARG A 227 0.80 16.27 7.55
N SER A 228 0.24 15.08 7.66
CA SER A 228 0.99 13.82 7.78
C SER A 228 1.44 13.32 6.40
N TRP A 229 2.38 14.01 5.79
CA TRP A 229 3.06 13.58 4.57
C TRP A 229 4.47 13.11 4.93
N SER A 230 4.97 12.10 4.21
CA SER A 230 6.43 12.00 4.10
C SER A 230 6.95 13.23 3.36
N GLU A 231 8.13 13.71 3.71
CA GLU A 231 8.70 14.92 3.11
C GLU A 231 8.74 14.81 1.58
N ARG A 232 9.07 13.63 1.06
CA ARG A 232 9.03 13.30 -0.37
C ARG A 232 7.67 13.56 -1.02
N LEU A 233 6.61 13.01 -0.44
CA LEU A 233 5.28 13.11 -1.02
C LEU A 233 4.78 14.57 -0.96
N ARG A 234 5.13 15.34 0.08
CA ARG A 234 4.83 16.78 0.18
C ARG A 234 5.44 17.57 -0.98
N VAL A 235 6.70 17.27 -1.31
CA VAL A 235 7.38 17.87 -2.47
C VAL A 235 6.65 17.52 -3.76
N ILE A 236 6.26 16.26 -3.96
CA ILE A 236 5.53 15.82 -5.16
C ILE A 236 4.18 16.54 -5.29
N SER A 237 3.41 16.68 -4.21
CA SER A 237 2.14 17.43 -4.24
C SER A 237 2.34 18.86 -4.72
N ASN A 238 3.29 19.58 -4.12
CA ASN A 238 3.58 20.97 -4.51
C ASN A 238 3.99 21.09 -5.99
N LEU A 239 4.75 20.11 -6.51
CA LEU A 239 5.15 20.08 -7.91
C LEU A 239 3.93 19.85 -8.84
N ILE A 240 3.02 18.96 -8.46
CA ILE A 240 1.77 18.73 -9.21
C ILE A 240 0.92 20.00 -9.22
N ASP A 241 0.72 20.63 -8.07
CA ASP A 241 -0.07 21.86 -7.94
C ASP A 241 0.51 23.01 -8.79
N ALA A 242 1.85 23.12 -8.82
CA ALA A 242 2.55 24.07 -9.66
C ALA A 242 2.34 23.81 -11.16
N VAL A 243 2.36 22.54 -11.61
CA VAL A 243 2.11 22.18 -13.02
C VAL A 243 0.64 22.40 -13.41
N LEU A 244 -0.29 22.11 -12.50
CA LEU A 244 -1.72 22.31 -12.73
C LEU A 244 -2.17 23.78 -12.59
N GLY A 245 -1.27 24.68 -12.19
CA GLY A 245 -1.58 26.10 -11.98
C GLY A 245 -2.55 26.33 -10.80
N GLN A 246 -2.66 25.37 -9.89
CA GLN A 246 -3.51 25.47 -8.70
C GLN A 246 -2.69 26.02 -7.54
N GLN A 247 -2.58 27.35 -7.42
CA GLN A 247 -2.13 27.95 -6.17
C GLN A 247 -3.24 27.83 -5.11
N ASP A 248 -2.88 27.36 -3.91
CA ASP A 248 -3.72 27.28 -2.70
C ASP A 248 -4.56 28.55 -2.50
N THR A 249 -5.84 28.49 -2.87
CA THR A 249 -6.86 29.50 -2.53
C THR A 249 -7.64 29.14 -1.27
N LEU A 250 -7.25 28.10 -0.53
CA LEU A 250 -7.92 27.66 0.69
C LEU A 250 -7.08 27.94 1.94
N ARG A 251 -6.79 29.24 2.19
CA ARG A 251 -6.31 29.71 3.49
C ARG A 251 -7.37 30.36 4.38
N GLN A 252 -8.64 30.33 3.98
CA GLN A 252 -9.74 30.81 4.81
C GLN A 252 -10.93 29.84 4.72
N GLY A 253 -11.17 29.11 5.80
CA GLY A 253 -12.25 28.12 5.86
C GLY A 253 -12.34 27.42 7.20
N ASN A 254 -12.83 28.16 8.20
CA ASN A 254 -13.49 27.75 9.44
C ASN A 254 -13.21 26.37 10.05
N LEU A 255 -12.69 26.45 11.28
CA LEU A 255 -12.62 25.41 12.30
C LEU A 255 -14.05 24.89 12.63
N HIS A 256 -14.56 23.91 11.89
CA HIS A 256 -15.78 23.21 12.26
C HIS A 256 -15.44 22.04 13.20
N SER A 257 -15.91 22.16 14.44
CA SER A 257 -15.87 21.12 15.46
C SER A 257 -16.62 19.87 14.99
N CYS A 258 -15.97 18.71 15.04
CA CYS A 258 -16.62 17.43 14.80
C CYS A 258 -17.41 17.01 16.05
N VAL A 259 -18.74 16.98 15.92
CA VAL A 259 -19.64 16.27 16.83
C VAL A 259 -19.82 14.85 16.28
N GLY A 260 -19.33 13.85 16.99
CA GLY A 260 -19.50 12.44 16.63
C GLY A 260 -18.60 11.51 17.45
N LYS A 261 -19.12 11.01 18.58
CA LYS A 261 -18.43 10.05 19.45
C LYS A 261 -18.47 8.65 18.82
N CYS A 262 -17.33 8.20 18.29
CA CYS A 262 -16.95 6.80 18.23
C CYS A 262 -15.43 6.75 18.47
N GLN A 263 -15.03 6.83 19.74
CA GLN A 263 -13.64 6.65 20.15
C GLN A 263 -13.41 5.15 20.37
N CYS A 264 -12.82 4.49 19.37
CA CYS A 264 -12.08 3.26 19.62
C CYS A 264 -10.74 3.69 20.24
N ASN A 265 -10.66 3.74 21.57
CA ASN A 265 -9.41 4.02 22.27
C ASN A 265 -8.51 2.80 22.18
N VAL A 266 -7.55 2.83 21.27
CA VAL A 266 -6.44 1.88 21.20
C VAL A 266 -5.18 2.64 21.59
N LEU A 267 -4.59 2.23 22.72
CA LEU A 267 -3.26 2.54 23.28
C LEU A 267 -3.08 3.89 24.00
N THR A 268 -3.48 3.93 25.28
CA THR A 268 -2.67 4.57 26.33
C THR A 268 -2.62 3.68 27.57
N GLY A 269 -1.59 2.86 27.67
CA GLY A 269 -1.09 2.31 28.93
C GLY A 269 0.42 2.22 28.79
N GLY A 270 1.25 2.63 29.75
CA GLY A 270 1.06 3.26 31.05
C GLY A 270 2.47 3.50 31.64
N ALA A 271 2.59 4.47 32.53
CA ALA A 271 3.63 4.59 33.56
C ALA A 271 3.14 5.71 34.50
N GLU A 272 2.31 5.40 35.50
CA GLU A 272 2.67 5.03 36.88
C GLU A 272 3.32 6.18 37.71
N MET A 273 2.84 6.25 38.96
CA MET A 273 3.49 6.82 40.16
C MET A 273 3.15 8.26 40.58
N SER A 274 2.12 8.32 41.45
CA SER A 274 2.15 8.80 42.84
C SER A 274 2.84 10.12 43.24
N SER A 275 2.08 10.84 44.10
CA SER A 275 2.42 11.87 45.10
C SER A 275 1.86 13.25 44.70
N GLY A 276 0.92 13.88 45.42
CA GLY A 276 0.54 13.76 46.82
C GLY A 276 1.15 14.90 47.63
N TRP A 277 0.84 16.17 47.34
CA TRP A 277 1.17 17.30 48.23
C TRP A 277 0.11 18.42 48.14
N LYS A 278 -0.57 18.61 49.29
CA LYS A 278 -1.32 19.76 49.83
C LYS A 278 -2.33 20.51 48.95
#